data_AF-A0A1Y4V5M0-F1
#
_entry.id   AF-A0A1Y4V5M0-F1
#
_cell.length_a   1.000
_cell.length_b   1.000
_cell.length_c   1.000
_cell.angle_alpha   90.00
_cell.angle_beta   90.00
_cell.angle_gamma   90.00
#
_symmetry.space_group_name_H-M   'P 1'
#
loop_
_entity.id
_entity.type
_entity.pdbx_description
1 polymer ?
#
loop_
_entity_poly.entity_id
_entity_poly.type
_entity_poly.pdbx_seq_one_letter_code
_entity_poly.pdbx_strand_id
1 'polypeptide(L)'
;MRSRKKKLVYFKKIPVRVDLEQWQRLDKIRADYHFKSTYEIMQYILGCFLRVADPMPGDDDEEVIPDEIKEMFYDLSQAERHFEYVKPKRKLPQHKVDEMNGQKRLEGF
;
A
#
# COMPACT_ATOMS: atom_id res chain seq x y z
N MET A 1 3.79 22.26 36.54
CA MET A 1 3.42 21.11 35.69
C MET A 1 4.28 21.12 34.43
N ARG A 2 5.17 20.14 34.22
CA ARG A 2 6.02 20.05 33.03
C ARG A 2 5.15 19.69 31.82
N SER A 3 4.99 20.61 30.88
CA SER A 3 4.38 20.33 29.58
C SER A 3 5.17 19.22 28.87
N ARG A 4 4.54 18.06 28.65
CA ARG A 4 5.10 17.01 27.77
C ARG A 4 5.20 17.61 26.36
N LYS A 5 6.42 17.98 25.93
CA LYS A 5 6.67 18.34 24.52
C LYS A 5 6.21 17.17 23.65
N LYS A 6 5.15 17.37 22.86
CA LYS A 6 4.70 16.39 21.86
C LYS A 6 5.85 16.21 20.87
N LYS A 7 6.38 14.98 20.73
CA LYS A 7 7.32 14.65 19.65
C LYS A 7 6.64 15.00 18.33
N LEU A 8 7.28 15.84 17.52
CA LEU A 8 6.84 16.08 16.16
C LEU A 8 7.13 14.80 15.37
N VAL A 9 6.08 14.07 14.98
CA VAL A 9 6.21 12.90 14.11
C VAL A 9 5.93 13.36 12.68
N TYR A 10 6.87 13.11 11.78
CA TYR A 10 6.73 13.42 10.37
C TYR A 10 6.17 12.21 9.63
N PHE A 11 5.07 12.38 8.91
CA PHE A 11 4.45 11.33 8.12
C PHE A 11 4.71 11.55 6.63
N LYS A 12 5.07 10.49 5.91
CA LYS A 12 5.11 10.47 4.43
C LYS A 12 4.06 9.50 3.90
N LYS A 13 3.37 9.89 2.83
CA LYS A 13 2.35 9.05 2.17
C LYS A 13 2.99 8.19 1.08
N ILE A 14 2.68 6.90 1.08
CA ILE A 14 3.05 5.96 0.01
C ILE A 14 1.79 5.71 -0.85
N PRO A 15 1.67 6.30 -2.05
CA PRO A 15 0.52 6.05 -2.92
C PRO A 15 0.70 4.72 -3.69
N VAL A 16 -0.20 3.76 -3.45
CA VAL A 16 -0.27 2.48 -4.17
C VAL A 16 -1.47 2.50 -5.12
N ARG A 17 -1.29 1.99 -6.34
CA ARG A 17 -2.39 1.78 -7.29
C ARG A 17 -2.77 0.31 -7.28
N VAL A 18 -4.06 0.05 -7.20
CA VAL A 18 -4.66 -1.28 -7.30
C VAL A 18 -5.72 -1.26 -8.39
N ASP A 19 -5.94 -2.39 -9.05
CA ASP A 19 -7.05 -2.55 -9.99
C ASP A 19 -8.39 -2.79 -9.25
N LEU A 20 -9.49 -2.88 -10.01
CA LEU A 20 -10.83 -3.01 -9.44
C LEU A 20 -11.03 -4.36 -8.72
N GLU A 21 -10.45 -5.44 -9.24
CA GLU A 21 -10.56 -6.77 -8.65
C GLU A 21 -9.80 -6.82 -7.31
N GLN A 22 -8.58 -6.30 -7.30
CA GLN A 22 -7.78 -6.13 -6.09
C GLN A 22 -8.50 -5.27 -5.05
N TRP A 23 -9.15 -4.18 -5.48
CA TRP A 23 -9.92 -3.33 -4.59
C TRP A 23 -11.11 -4.07 -3.95
N GLN A 24 -11.89 -4.82 -4.75
CA GLN A 24 -13.00 -5.63 -4.24
C GLN A 24 -12.54 -6.71 -3.25
N ARG A 25 -11.42 -7.37 -3.56
CA ARG A 25 -10.81 -8.37 -2.67
C ARG A 25 -10.37 -7.75 -1.34
N LEU A 26 -9.75 -6.57 -1.39
CA LEU A 26 -9.35 -5.83 -0.18
C LEU A 26 -10.55 -5.40 0.66
N ASP A 27 -11.65 -4.96 0.03
CA ASP A 27 -12.86 -4.55 0.75
C ASP A 27 -13.51 -5.74 1.50
N LYS A 28 -13.54 -6.91 0.85
CA LYS A 28 -13.98 -8.16 1.49
C LYS A 28 -13.09 -8.55 2.67
N ILE A 29 -11.76 -8.58 2.49
CA ILE A 29 -10.81 -8.90 3.58
C ILE A 29 -10.97 -7.92 4.73
N ARG A 30 -11.13 -6.62 4.44
CA ARG A 30 -11.38 -5.61 5.48
C ARG A 30 -12.61 -5.98 6.32
N ALA A 31 -13.71 -6.36 5.67
CA ALA A 31 -14.93 -6.72 6.36
C ALA A 31 -14.79 -8.02 7.18
N ASP A 32 -14.23 -9.07 6.56
CA ASP A 32 -14.09 -10.40 7.17
C ASP A 32 -13.17 -10.40 8.40
N TYR A 33 -12.10 -9.60 8.37
CA TYR A 33 -11.12 -9.48 9.45
C TYR A 33 -11.36 -8.25 10.35
N HIS A 34 -12.47 -7.55 10.16
CA HIS A 34 -12.87 -6.37 10.96
C HIS A 34 -11.85 -5.23 11.02
N PHE A 35 -11.09 -5.03 9.95
CA PHE A 35 -10.25 -3.84 9.82
C PHE A 35 -11.11 -2.57 9.65
N LYS A 36 -10.70 -1.48 10.27
CA LYS A 36 -11.32 -0.14 10.17
C LYS A 36 -11.20 0.44 8.77
N SER A 37 -10.13 0.10 8.04
CA SER A 37 -9.89 0.62 6.69
C SER A 37 -8.85 -0.20 5.92
N THR A 38 -8.83 -0.04 4.60
CA THR A 38 -7.74 -0.56 3.75
C THR A 38 -6.38 0.03 4.15
N TYR A 39 -6.34 1.25 4.69
CA TYR A 39 -5.10 1.84 5.20
C TYR A 39 -4.55 1.06 6.39
N GLU A 40 -5.41 0.58 7.29
CA GLU A 40 -4.99 -0.24 8.44
C GLU A 40 -4.39 -1.57 7.97
N ILE A 41 -4.98 -2.23 6.97
CA ILE A 41 -4.42 -3.43 6.34
C ILE A 41 -3.01 -3.14 5.78
N MET A 42 -2.86 -2.04 5.05
CA MET A 42 -1.57 -1.67 4.45
C MET A 42 -0.51 -1.35 5.51
N GLN A 43 -0.90 -0.67 6.59
CA GLN A 43 -0.01 -0.39 7.73
C GLN A 43 0.38 -1.66 8.49
N TYR A 44 -0.58 -2.59 8.66
CA TYR A 44 -0.34 -3.88 9.27
C TYR A 44 0.70 -4.68 8.47
N ILE A 45 0.47 -4.85 7.16
CA ILE A 45 1.41 -5.56 6.26
C ILE A 45 2.79 -4.89 6.27
N LEU A 46 2.84 -3.55 6.20
CA LEU A 46 4.10 -2.80 6.26
C LEU A 46 4.85 -3.04 7.58
N GLY A 47 4.12 -3.01 8.71
CA GLY A 47 4.68 -3.30 10.03
C GLY A 47 5.24 -4.72 10.12
N CYS A 48 4.45 -5.73 9.70
CA CYS A 48 4.90 -7.12 9.65
C CYS A 48 6.16 -7.28 8.79
N PHE A 49 6.19 -6.67 7.60
CA PHE A 49 7.35 -6.75 6.72
C PHE A 49 8.60 -6.13 7.37
N LEU A 50 8.49 -4.94 7.96
CA LEU A 50 9.62 -4.27 8.60
C LEU A 50 10.17 -5.05 9.79
N ARG A 51 9.30 -5.61 10.66
CA ARG A 51 9.72 -6.43 11.79
C ARG A 51 10.53 -7.65 11.38
N VAL A 52 10.27 -8.22 10.20
CA VAL A 52 11.04 -9.38 9.70
C VAL A 52 12.27 -8.95 8.92
N ALA A 53 12.15 -7.98 8.01
CA ALA A 53 13.23 -7.58 7.12
C ALA A 53 14.29 -6.68 7.78
N ASP A 54 13.92 -5.92 8.82
CA ASP A 54 14.79 -4.98 9.55
C ASP A 54 14.33 -4.84 11.03
N PRO A 55 14.52 -5.88 11.86
CA PRO A 55 14.05 -5.90 13.25
C PRO A 55 14.76 -4.83 14.11
N MET A 56 13.98 -4.01 14.82
CA MET A 56 14.48 -3.01 15.76
C MET A 56 14.24 -3.42 17.24
N PRO A 57 15.05 -2.91 18.19
CA PRO A 57 14.80 -3.12 19.61
C PRO A 57 13.40 -2.63 20.02
N GLY A 58 12.55 -3.54 20.50
CA GLY A 58 11.16 -3.28 20.89
C GLY A 58 10.10 -3.80 19.90
N ASP A 59 10.50 -4.42 18.79
CA ASP A 59 9.58 -5.14 17.89
C ASP A 59 9.10 -6.50 18.46
N ASP A 60 9.75 -6.97 19.53
CA ASP A 60 9.53 -8.28 20.16
C ASP A 60 8.31 -8.33 21.11
N ASP A 61 7.75 -7.18 21.49
CA ASP A 61 6.94 -7.10 22.71
C ASP A 61 5.42 -7.35 22.55
N GLU A 62 4.83 -7.40 21.35
CA GLU A 62 3.34 -7.39 21.25
C GLU A 62 2.65 -8.32 20.25
N GLU A 63 3.31 -8.93 19.23
CA GLU A 63 2.58 -9.71 18.23
C GLU A 63 3.39 -10.89 17.67
N VAL A 64 2.90 -12.12 17.87
CA VAL A 64 3.50 -13.33 17.30
C VAL A 64 3.40 -13.25 15.78
N ILE A 65 4.51 -12.92 15.13
CA ILE A 65 4.60 -12.94 13.66
C ILE A 65 4.36 -14.39 13.20
N PRO A 66 3.37 -14.66 12.34
CA PRO A 66 3.11 -16.00 11.83
C PRO A 66 4.36 -16.60 11.17
N ASP A 67 4.62 -17.88 11.40
CA ASP A 67 5.86 -18.53 10.95
C ASP A 67 6.00 -18.52 9.42
N GLU A 68 4.89 -18.55 8.67
CA GLU A 68 4.87 -18.39 7.22
C GLU A 68 5.50 -17.06 6.76
N ILE A 69 5.23 -15.96 7.47
CA ILE A 69 5.79 -14.64 7.15
C ILE A 69 7.26 -14.56 7.55
N LYS A 70 7.66 -15.21 8.65
CA LYS A 70 9.07 -15.29 9.03
C LYS A 70 9.88 -16.02 7.97
N GLU A 71 9.42 -17.20 7.54
CA GLU A 71 10.12 -18.01 6.53
C GLU A 71 10.27 -17.27 5.19
N MET A 72 9.28 -16.48 4.76
CA MET A 72 9.36 -15.74 3.50
C MET A 72 10.44 -14.64 3.47
N PHE A 73 10.83 -14.10 4.62
CA PHE A 73 11.67 -12.89 4.69
C PHE A 73 12.91 -13.04 5.59
N TYR A 74 13.20 -14.23 6.14
CA TYR A 74 14.23 -14.46 7.17
C TYR A 74 15.69 -14.19 6.75
N ASP A 75 16.09 -14.54 5.53
CA ASP A 75 17.52 -14.60 5.16
C ASP A 75 17.85 -13.96 3.80
N LEU A 76 16.97 -13.12 3.25
CA LEU A 76 17.09 -12.54 1.91
C LEU A 76 17.26 -13.59 0.78
N SER A 77 17.09 -14.90 1.05
CA SER A 77 17.26 -15.96 0.04
C SER A 77 16.29 -15.84 -1.12
N GLN A 78 15.17 -15.15 -0.91
CA GLN A 78 14.13 -14.86 -1.90
C GLN A 78 14.10 -13.37 -2.30
N ALA A 79 15.14 -12.58 -2.01
CA ALA A 79 15.14 -11.13 -2.27
C ALA A 79 14.93 -10.77 -3.76
N GLU A 80 15.34 -11.66 -4.68
CA GLU A 80 15.14 -11.50 -6.13
C GLU A 80 13.74 -11.91 -6.60
N ARG A 81 12.94 -12.58 -5.74
CA ARG A 81 11.58 -13.04 -6.07
C ARG A 81 10.61 -11.86 -5.98
N HIS A 82 10.53 -11.09 -7.06
CA HIS A 82 9.59 -9.98 -7.15
C HIS A 82 8.18 -10.47 -7.53
N PHE A 83 7.15 -9.92 -6.88
CA PHE A 83 5.81 -9.93 -7.46
C PHE A 83 5.86 -9.14 -8.77
N GLU A 84 5.42 -9.74 -9.89
CA GLU A 84 5.33 -9.06 -11.18
C GLU A 84 4.25 -7.97 -11.14
N TYR A 85 4.59 -6.81 -10.59
CA TYR A 85 3.74 -5.64 -10.66
C TYR A 85 3.87 -4.99 -12.05
N VAL A 86 2.91 -5.26 -12.92
CA VAL A 86 2.75 -4.51 -14.17
C VAL A 86 2.09 -3.17 -13.85
N LYS A 87 2.88 -2.10 -13.76
CA LYS A 87 2.35 -0.74 -13.56
C LYS A 87 1.28 -0.44 -14.63
N PRO A 88 0.02 -0.16 -14.26
CA PRO A 88 -1.02 0.13 -15.22
C PRO A 88 -0.60 1.29 -16.13
N LYS A 89 -0.54 1.04 -17.45
CA LYS A 89 -0.25 2.09 -18.43
C LYS A 89 -1.33 3.15 -18.32
N ARG A 90 -0.95 4.42 -18.17
CA ARG A 90 -1.90 5.54 -18.22
C ARG A 90 -2.56 5.49 -19.60
N LYS A 91 -3.89 5.44 -19.68
CA LYS A 91 -4.57 5.82 -20.93
C LYS A 91 -4.18 7.28 -21.19
N LEU A 92 -3.52 7.54 -22.32
CA LEU A 92 -3.36 8.92 -22.77
C LEU A 92 -4.78 9.50 -22.94
N PRO A 93 -5.04 10.73 -22.46
CA PRO A 93 -6.30 11.38 -22.75
C PRO A 93 -6.58 11.31 -24.25
N GLN A 94 -7.71 10.71 -24.61
CA GLN A 94 -8.16 10.74 -25.99
C GLN A 94 -8.73 12.13 -26.23
N HIS A 95 -8.11 12.84 -27.16
CA HIS A 95 -8.62 14.11 -27.65
C HIS A 95 -9.44 13.84 -28.91
N LYS A 96 -10.72 14.23 -28.92
CA LYS A 96 -11.49 14.33 -30.16
C LYS A 96 -11.43 15.77 -30.67
N VAL A 97 -11.31 15.91 -31.99
CA VAL A 97 -11.43 17.21 -32.65
C VAL A 97 -12.92 17.54 -32.70
N ASP A 98 -13.30 18.67 -32.13
CA ASP A 98 -14.64 19.23 -32.29
C ASP A 98 -14.78 19.66 -33.75
N GLU A 99 -15.56 18.92 -34.54
CA GLU A 99 -15.72 19.15 -35.98
C GLU A 99 -16.30 20.54 -36.30
N MET A 100 -17.02 21.16 -35.36
CA MET A 100 -17.60 22.49 -35.55
C MET A 100 -16.58 23.62 -35.36
N ASN A 101 -15.61 23.45 -34.46
CA ASN A 101 -14.71 24.52 -34.02
C ASN A 101 -13.21 24.20 -34.22
N GLY A 102 -12.86 23.02 -34.72
CA GLY A 102 -11.47 22.58 -34.93
C GLY A 102 -10.63 22.38 -33.66
N GLN A 103 -11.23 22.50 -32.48
CA GLN A 103 -10.52 22.44 -31.20
C GLN A 103 -10.55 21.03 -30.60
N LYS A 104 -9.38 20.59 -30.11
CA LYS A 104 -9.25 19.29 -29.42
C LYS A 104 -9.86 19.39 -28.01
N ARG A 105 -10.92 18.62 -27.74
CA ARG A 105 -11.50 18.47 -26.40
C ARG A 105 -11.10 17.15 -25.76
N LEU A 106 -10.91 17.17 -24.44
CA LEU A 106 -10.64 15.98 -23.62
C LEU A 106 -11.92 15.17 -23.47
N GLU A 107 -11.89 13.86 -23.76
CA GLU A 107 -13.01 12.99 -23.42
C GLU A 107 -12.91 12.46 -21.97
N GLY A 108 -14.02 12.59 -21.22
CA GLY A 108 -14.29 11.85 -19.99
C GLY A 108 -13.94 12.55 -18.68
N PHE A 109 -14.99 12.97 -17.95
CA PHE A 109 -15.04 12.91 -16.48
C PHE A 109 -16.02 11.80 -16.09
#